data_AF-A0A4Q5T045-F1
#
_entry.id   AF-A0A4Q5T045-F1
#
_cell.length_a   1.000
_cell.length_b   1.000
_cell.length_c   1.000
_cell.angle_alpha   90.00
_cell.angle_beta   90.00
_cell.angle_gamma   90.00
#
_symmetry.space_group_name_H-M   'P 1'
#
loop_
_entity.id
_entity.type
_entity.pdbx_description
1 polymer ?
#
loop_
_entity_poly.entity_id
_entity_poly.type
_entity_poly.pdbx_seq_one_letter_code
_entity_poly.pdbx_strand_id
1 'polypeptide(L)'
;FYASAVWLRSAFTELRFDVEHVVVEGDLAVVHTIMKGRHVGPFVVYDEQGSIDQVFAPTGRSLAVNQSHWLRVEDGRVIEHWATRDDLGQAVQLGWVPPTPLSMVRNAWAKRAARRNASH
;
A
#
# COMPACT_ATOMS: atom_id res chain seq x y z
N PHE A 1 3.84 -9.35 -8.30
CA PHE A 1 4.53 -8.33 -7.46
C PHE A 1 4.69 -6.97 -8.14
N TYR A 2 4.93 -6.90 -9.46
CA TYR A 2 5.14 -5.63 -10.16
C TYR A 2 3.96 -4.64 -10.03
N ALA A 3 2.72 -5.10 -10.23
CA ALA A 3 1.53 -4.24 -10.13
C ALA A 3 1.39 -3.57 -8.75
N SER A 4 1.59 -4.31 -7.67
CA SER A 4 1.56 -3.78 -6.29
C SER A 4 2.64 -2.70 -6.08
N ALA A 5 3.82 -2.90 -6.65
CA ALA A 5 4.91 -1.93 -6.55
C ALA A 5 4.64 -0.65 -7.35
N VAL A 6 4.04 -0.76 -8.54
CA VAL A 6 3.58 0.41 -9.33
C VAL A 6 2.49 1.18 -8.58
N TRP A 7 1.53 0.47 -8.00
CA TRP A 7 0.46 1.07 -7.20
C TRP A 7 0.98 1.79 -5.96
N LEU A 8 1.90 1.21 -5.19
CA LEU A 8 2.49 1.91 -4.05
C LEU A 8 3.28 3.16 -4.47
N ARG A 9 4.03 3.09 -5.58
CA ARG A 9 4.79 4.23 -6.11
C ARG A 9 3.91 5.33 -6.69
N SER A 10 2.67 5.04 -7.07
CA SER A 10 1.74 6.09 -7.52
C SER A 10 1.16 6.87 -6.34
N ALA A 11 1.01 6.25 -5.17
CA ALA A 11 0.48 6.89 -3.97
C ALA A 11 1.56 7.58 -3.11
N PHE A 12 2.77 7.00 -3.05
CA PHE A 12 3.83 7.41 -2.14
C PHE A 12 5.11 7.83 -2.88
N THR A 13 5.66 8.98 -2.51
CA THR A 13 7.05 9.36 -2.82
C THR A 13 7.97 8.97 -1.67
N GLU A 14 9.28 8.95 -1.93
CA GLU A 14 10.31 8.52 -0.97
C GLU A 14 10.04 7.11 -0.40
N LEU A 15 9.35 6.28 -1.19
CA LEU A 15 8.93 4.95 -0.79
C LEU A 15 10.17 4.06 -0.62
N ARG A 16 10.38 3.58 0.60
CA ARG A 16 11.47 2.66 0.94
C ARG A 16 11.03 1.64 1.97
N PHE A 17 11.74 0.52 2.01
CA PHE A 17 11.52 -0.57 2.94
C PHE A 17 12.82 -0.79 3.70
N ASP A 18 12.82 -0.47 4.98
CA ASP A 18 13.94 -0.78 5.87
C ASP A 18 13.78 -2.23 6.30
N VAL A 19 14.76 -3.07 5.99
CA VAL A 19 14.74 -4.50 6.38
C VAL A 19 15.25 -4.61 7.81
N GLU A 20 14.37 -5.03 8.71
CA GLU A 20 14.70 -5.25 10.12
C GLU A 20 15.22 -6.66 10.34
N HIS A 21 14.51 -7.65 9.78
CA HIS A 21 14.87 -9.07 9.91
C HIS A 21 14.61 -9.85 8.63
N VAL A 22 15.45 -10.87 8.41
CA VAL A 22 15.24 -11.91 7.38
C VAL A 22 15.44 -13.27 8.04
N VAL A 23 14.48 -14.16 7.84
CA VAL A 23 14.56 -15.57 8.25
C VAL A 23 14.31 -16.42 7.03
N VAL A 24 15.09 -17.49 6.86
CA VAL A 24 14.93 -18.45 5.77
C VAL A 24 14.85 -19.84 6.37
N GLU A 25 13.83 -20.59 5.98
CA GLU A 25 13.62 -21.98 6.36
C GLU A 25 13.13 -22.76 5.14
N GLY A 26 13.96 -23.69 4.64
CA GLY A 26 13.66 -24.44 3.42
C GLY A 26 13.48 -23.52 2.21
N ASP A 27 12.31 -23.61 1.58
CA ASP A 27 11.89 -22.79 0.43
C ASP A 27 11.20 -21.48 0.83
N LEU A 28 11.07 -21.21 2.13
CA LEU A 28 10.36 -20.04 2.65
C LEU A 28 11.33 -18.98 3.16
N ALA A 29 11.19 -17.76 2.66
CA ALA A 29 11.86 -16.57 3.19
C ALA A 29 10.83 -15.61 3.80
N VAL A 30 11.07 -15.16 5.02
CA VAL A 30 10.25 -14.17 5.72
C VAL A 30 11.09 -12.92 5.93
N VAL A 31 10.56 -11.78 5.50
CA VAL A 31 11.21 -10.47 5.60
C VAL A 31 10.31 -9.55 6.42
N HIS A 32 10.77 -9.13 7.60
CA HIS A 32 10.13 -8.07 8.37
C HIS A 32 10.76 -6.73 7.98
N THR A 33 9.90 -5.78 7.60
CA THR A 33 10.31 -4.46 7.14
C THR A 33 9.50 -3.35 7.80
N ILE A 34 10.06 -2.15 7.79
CA ILE A 34 9.34 -0.90 8.02
C ILE A 34 9.22 -0.18 6.67
N MET A 35 8.00 -0.11 6.15
CA MET A 35 7.69 0.69 4.96
C MET A 35 7.59 2.16 5.35
N LYS A 36 8.34 3.01 4.65
CA LYS A 36 8.34 4.46 4.85
C LYS A 36 8.02 5.17 3.54
N GLY A 37 7.37 6.32 3.63
CA GLY A 37 7.08 7.15 2.46
C GLY A 37 6.20 8.34 2.80
N ARG A 38 5.93 9.17 1.80
CA ARG A 38 5.09 10.37 1.90
C ARG A 38 3.91 10.28 0.92
N HIS A 39 2.69 10.41 1.43
CA HIS A 39 1.44 10.27 0.67
C HIS A 39 1.18 11.49 -0.21
N VAL A 40 1.52 11.39 -1.49
CA VAL A 40 1.46 12.49 -2.47
C VAL A 40 0.54 12.23 -3.66
N GLY A 41 0.16 10.97 -3.90
CA GLY A 41 -0.83 10.59 -4.90
C GLY A 41 -2.06 9.93 -4.25
N PRO A 42 -3.12 9.65 -5.04
CA PRO A 42 -4.29 8.94 -4.54
C PRO A 42 -3.96 7.48 -4.21
N PHE A 43 -4.33 7.02 -3.02
CA PHE A 43 -4.28 5.60 -2.68
C PHE A 43 -5.61 4.94 -3.04
N VAL A 44 -5.61 4.12 -4.09
CA VAL A 44 -6.80 3.45 -4.63
C VAL A 44 -6.94 2.04 -4.04
N VAL A 45 -8.09 1.72 -3.48
CA VAL A 45 -8.45 0.40 -2.98
C VAL A 45 -9.48 -0.21 -3.93
N TYR A 46 -9.24 -1.45 -4.30
CA TYR A 46 -10.08 -2.20 -5.22
C TYR A 46 -10.86 -3.28 -4.47
N ASP A 47 -12.09 -3.55 -4.91
CA ASP A 47 -12.87 -4.70 -4.44
C ASP A 47 -12.41 -6.01 -5.09
N GLU A 48 -13.05 -7.12 -4.70
CA GLU A 48 -12.77 -8.47 -5.21
C GLU A 48 -12.99 -8.61 -6.72
N GLN A 49 -13.81 -7.74 -7.31
CA GLN A 49 -14.09 -7.70 -8.74
C GLN A 49 -13.14 -6.76 -9.50
N GLY A 50 -12.17 -6.15 -8.81
CA GLY A 50 -11.21 -5.22 -9.40
C GLY A 50 -11.76 -3.82 -9.67
N SER A 51 -12.94 -3.49 -9.15
CA SER A 51 -13.54 -2.16 -9.25
C SER A 51 -13.07 -1.24 -8.11
N ILE A 52 -13.08 0.08 -8.34
CA ILE A 52 -12.64 1.06 -7.33
C ILE A 52 -13.67 1.12 -6.19
N ASP A 53 -13.29 0.57 -5.04
CA ASP A 53 -14.04 0.65 -3.78
C ASP A 53 -13.77 1.98 -3.06
N GLN A 54 -12.53 2.28 -2.72
CA GLN A 54 -12.17 3.49 -1.98
C GLN A 54 -10.99 4.20 -2.62
N VAL A 55 -10.94 5.53 -2.44
CA VAL A 55 -9.76 6.32 -2.78
C VAL A 55 -9.49 7.27 -1.63
N PHE A 56 -8.27 7.22 -1.11
CA PHE A 56 -7.80 8.21 -0.15
C PHE A 56 -7.03 9.28 -0.90
N ALA A 57 -7.50 10.53 -0.80
CA ALA A 57 -6.84 11.67 -1.41
C ALA A 57 -5.48 11.92 -0.74
N PRO A 58 -4.48 12.43 -1.49
CA PRO A 58 -3.15 12.67 -0.93
C PRO A 58 -3.24 13.62 0.26
N THR A 59 -2.59 13.22 1.36
CA THR A 59 -2.64 13.97 2.63
C THR A 59 -1.37 14.77 2.87
N GLY A 60 -0.29 14.51 2.11
CA GLY A 60 1.01 15.13 2.33
C GLY A 60 1.64 14.72 3.67
N ARG A 61 1.19 13.63 4.29
CA ARG A 61 1.78 13.10 5.52
C ARG A 61 2.78 12.00 5.20
N SER A 62 3.78 11.87 6.06
CA SER A 62 4.71 10.75 6.04
C SER A 62 4.17 9.61 6.90
N LEU A 63 4.57 8.38 6.56
CA LEU A 63 4.27 7.18 7.32
C LEU A 63 5.54 6.35 7.57
N ALA A 64 5.51 5.56 8.63
CA ALA A 64 6.43 4.46 8.91
C ALA A 64 5.63 3.31 9.54
N VAL A 65 5.45 2.21 8.81
CA VAL A 65 4.55 1.11 9.23
C VAL A 65 5.20 -0.24 9.04
N ASN A 66 4.89 -1.17 9.95
CA ASN A 66 5.42 -2.53 9.91
C ASN A 66 4.77 -3.35 8.79
N GLN A 67 5.57 -4.17 8.12
CA GLN A 67 5.12 -5.16 7.15
C GLN A 67 5.96 -6.43 7.26
N SER A 68 5.34 -7.59 7.13
CA SER A 68 6.05 -8.86 6.94
C SER A 68 5.71 -9.43 5.57
N HIS A 69 6.73 -9.75 4.78
CA HIS A 69 6.62 -10.39 3.47
C HIS A 69 7.06 -11.84 3.60
N TRP A 70 6.19 -12.75 3.20
CA TRP A 70 6.44 -14.18 3.17
C TRP A 70 6.60 -14.57 1.70
N LEU A 71 7.68 -15.25 1.36
CA LEU A 71 8.07 -15.53 -0.01
C LEU A 71 8.39 -17.02 -0.12
N ARG A 72 7.67 -17.75 -0.98
CA ARG A 72 8.10 -19.10 -1.37
C ARG A 72 9.02 -18.99 -2.58
N VAL A 73 10.19 -19.62 -2.52
CA VAL A 73 11.25 -19.51 -3.52
C VAL A 73 11.59 -20.90 -4.06
N GLU A 74 11.51 -21.05 -5.38
CA GLU A 74 11.88 -22.27 -6.11
C GLU A 74 12.69 -21.89 -7.34
N ASP A 75 13.77 -22.63 -7.64
CA ASP A 75 14.68 -22.35 -8.77
C ASP A 75 15.18 -20.89 -8.84
N GLY A 76 15.45 -20.30 -7.66
CA GLY A 76 15.91 -18.92 -7.53
C GLY A 76 14.84 -17.86 -7.85
N ARG A 77 13.57 -18.24 -7.93
CA ARG A 77 12.44 -17.36 -8.24
C ARG A 77 11.42 -17.36 -7.12
N VAL A 78 10.83 -16.20 -6.83
CA VAL A 78 9.68 -16.09 -5.93
C VAL A 78 8.44 -16.62 -6.67
N ILE A 79 7.94 -17.78 -6.25
CA ILE A 79 6.76 -18.42 -6.83
C ILE A 79 5.46 -18.02 -6.10
N GLU A 80 5.55 -17.67 -4.82
CA GLU A 80 4.42 -17.17 -4.03
C GLU A 80 4.85 -16.03 -3.11
N HIS A 81 3.91 -15.14 -2.79
CA HIS A 81 4.13 -14.02 -1.89
C HIS A 81 2.86 -13.70 -1.11
N TRP A 82 3.02 -13.54 0.18
CA TRP A 82 1.99 -13.02 1.07
C TRP A 82 2.56 -11.86 1.86
N ALA A 83 1.68 -10.96 2.29
CA ALA A 83 2.08 -9.84 3.11
C ALA A 83 1.07 -9.61 4.23
N THR A 84 1.59 -9.36 5.42
CA THR A 84 0.84 -8.76 6.52
C THR A 84 1.33 -7.33 6.66
N ARG A 85 0.41 -6.38 6.72
CA ARG A 85 0.71 -4.95 6.79
C ARG A 85 -0.02 -4.32 7.96
N ASP A 86 0.61 -3.32 8.57
CA ASP A 86 -0.03 -2.45 9.54
C ASP A 86 -0.90 -1.38 8.85
N ASP A 87 -1.99 -1.83 8.25
CA ASP A 87 -2.92 -0.97 7.50
C ASP A 87 -3.67 0.00 8.43
N LEU A 88 -3.90 -0.38 9.70
CA LEU A 88 -4.50 0.51 10.70
C LEU A 88 -3.53 1.62 11.13
N GLY A 89 -2.27 1.28 11.44
CA GLY A 89 -1.24 2.25 11.75
C GLY A 89 -1.00 3.20 10.57
N GLN A 90 -1.05 2.70 9.34
CA GLN A 90 -1.03 3.54 8.13
C GLN A 90 -2.22 4.50 8.12
N ALA A 91 -3.44 4.01 8.32
CA ALA A 91 -4.65 4.82 8.29
C ALA A 91 -4.63 5.92 9.37
N VAL A 92 -4.13 5.62 10.57
CA VAL A 92 -3.99 6.60 11.66
C VAL A 92 -2.93 7.66 11.33
N GLN A 93 -1.72 7.25 10.94
CA GLN A 93 -0.63 8.18 10.61
C GLN A 93 -1.01 9.11 9.44
N LEU A 94 -1.69 8.57 8.43
CA LEU A 94 -2.14 9.34 7.27
C LEU A 94 -3.42 10.15 7.53
N GLY A 95 -4.07 9.98 8.68
CA GLY A 95 -5.27 10.74 9.05
C GLY A 95 -6.55 10.31 8.32
N TRP A 96 -6.63 9.04 7.95
CA TRP A 96 -7.83 8.45 7.34
C TRP A 96 -8.85 8.04 8.40
N VAL A 97 -8.38 7.70 9.60
CA VAL A 97 -9.19 7.28 10.74
C VAL A 97 -8.86 8.14 11.96
N PRO A 98 -9.86 8.81 12.59
CA PRO A 98 -11.23 8.93 12.12
C PRO A 98 -11.33 9.85 10.88
N PRO A 99 -12.30 9.60 9.98
CA PRO A 99 -12.53 10.49 8.85
C PRO A 99 -13.14 11.82 9.32
N THR A 100 -12.79 12.89 8.62
CA THR A 100 -13.39 14.22 8.80
C THR A 100 -14.32 14.54 7.62
N PRO A 101 -15.30 15.45 7.76
CA PRO A 101 -16.12 15.85 6.63
C PRO A 101 -15.29 16.33 5.42
N LEU A 102 -14.19 17.06 5.68
CA LEU A 102 -13.29 17.52 4.62
C LEU A 102 -12.54 16.35 3.95
N SER A 103 -12.05 15.37 4.70
CA SER A 103 -11.37 14.21 4.11
C SER A 103 -12.34 13.37 3.27
N MET A 104 -13.59 13.21 3.72
CA MET A 104 -14.63 12.52 2.95
C MET A 104 -14.90 13.20 1.60
N VAL A 105 -15.03 14.53 1.60
CA VAL A 105 -15.20 15.30 0.36
C VAL A 105 -14.00 15.09 -0.57
N ARG A 106 -12.77 15.27 -0.06
CA ARG A 106 -11.55 15.05 -0.86
C ARG A 106 -11.47 13.64 -1.44
N ASN A 107 -11.80 12.62 -0.66
CA ASN A 107 -11.82 11.23 -1.08
C ASN A 107 -12.86 10.99 -2.18
N ALA A 108 -14.05 11.58 -2.08
CA ALA A 108 -15.08 11.47 -3.12
C ALA A 108 -14.63 12.11 -4.45
N TRP A 109 -13.99 13.28 -4.41
CA TRP A 109 -13.42 13.92 -5.60
C TRP A 109 -12.30 13.07 -6.21
N ALA A 110 -11.38 12.55 -5.40
CA ALA A 110 -10.31 11.67 -5.85
C ALA A 110 -10.87 10.38 -6.48
N LYS A 111 -11.90 9.78 -5.89
CA LYS A 111 -12.60 8.59 -6.42
C LYS A 111 -13.23 8.86 -7.79
N ARG A 112 -13.89 10.01 -7.96
CA ARG A 112 -14.46 10.44 -9.26
C ARG A 112 -13.37 10.60 -10.33
N ALA A 113 -12.25 11.24 -9.99
CA ALA A 113 -11.13 11.41 -10.92
C ALA A 113 -10.50 10.07 -11.30
N ALA A 114 -10.28 9.17 -10.34
CA ALA A 114 -9.71 7.84 -10.59
C ALA A 114 -10.60 6.99 -11.50
N ARG A 115 -11.93 7.01 -11.30
CA ARG A 115 -12.88 6.30 -12.17
C ARG A 115 -12.85 6.80 -13.61
N ARG A 116 -12.78 8.12 -13.81
CA ARG A 116 -12.69 8.70 -15.16
C ARG A 116 -11.43 8.25 -15.90
N ASN A 117 -10.31 8.15 -15.19
CA ASN A 117 -9.04 7.72 -15.79
C ASN A 117 -9.00 6.21 -16.09
N ALA A 118 -9.82 5.39 -15.40
CA ALA A 118 -9.89 3.95 -15.63
C ALA A 118 -10.84 3.55 -16.77
N SER A 119 -11.64 4.49 -17.29
CA SER A 119 -12.55 4.28 -18.43
C SER A 119 -11.93 4.60 -19.80
N HIS A 120 -10.64 4.93 -19.82
CA HIS A 120 -9.82 5.16 -21.01
C HIS A 120 -8.72 4.10 -21.10
#